data_AF-A0A7C5W0H7-F1
#
_entry.id   AF-A0A7C5W0H7-F1
#
_cell.length_a   1.000
_cell.length_b   1.000
_cell.length_c   1.000
_cell.angle_alpha   90.00
_cell.angle_beta   90.00
_cell.angle_gamma   90.00
#
_symmetry.space_group_name_H-M   'P 1'
#
loop_
_entity.id
_entity.type
_entity.pdbx_description
1 polymer ?
#
loop_
_entity_poly.entity_id
_entity_poly.type
_entity_poly.pdbx_seq_one_letter_code
_entity_poly.pdbx_strand_id
1 'polypeptide(L)'
;MRTNKTYRILKANIEKKTEFEKRVERQTLILKNKKLYRLNEEGTIIWKFLGEIPTEEICQKIAALKKQKIEKVKNDIAKFLNELLDLGLISIHYGKRK
;
A
#
# COMPACT_ATOMS: atom_id res chain seq x y z
N MET A 1 21.97 -40.78 -18.48
CA MET A 1 22.83 -39.58 -18.57
C MET A 1 22.00 -38.41 -19.09
N ARG A 2 22.10 -37.27 -18.40
CA ARG A 2 21.45 -35.98 -18.69
C ARG A 2 22.08 -35.30 -19.91
N THR A 3 21.31 -34.41 -20.55
CA THR A 3 21.63 -33.06 -21.11
C THR A 3 20.80 -32.84 -22.39
N ASN A 4 20.16 -31.71 -22.70
CA ASN A 4 19.99 -30.41 -22.07
C ASN A 4 18.82 -29.75 -22.83
N LYS A 5 17.60 -29.79 -22.30
CA LYS A 5 16.42 -29.17 -22.94
C LYS A 5 16.03 -27.93 -22.14
N THR A 6 16.97 -26.99 -22.08
CA THR A 6 16.81 -25.71 -21.37
C THR A 6 16.92 -24.61 -22.43
N TYR A 7 16.28 -23.45 -22.20
CA TYR A 7 16.19 -22.27 -23.08
C TYR A 7 14.94 -22.10 -23.95
N ARG A 8 13.75 -22.39 -23.40
CA ARG A 8 12.50 -21.84 -24.00
C ARG A 8 11.49 -21.26 -22.99
N ILE A 9 11.96 -20.79 -21.84
CA ILE A 9 11.11 -20.13 -20.81
C ILE A 9 11.79 -18.86 -20.24
N LEU A 10 12.53 -18.11 -21.06
CA LEU A 10 13.11 -16.81 -20.64
C LEU A 10 12.38 -15.59 -21.22
N LYS A 11 11.23 -15.77 -21.89
CA LYS A 11 10.52 -14.68 -22.59
C LYS A 11 9.10 -14.38 -22.09
N ALA A 12 8.72 -14.87 -20.91
CA ALA A 12 7.38 -14.62 -20.35
C ALA A 12 7.42 -14.07 -18.91
N ASN A 13 8.55 -13.51 -18.46
CA ASN A 13 8.72 -13.05 -17.08
C ASN A 13 8.78 -11.52 -16.93
N ILE A 14 8.33 -10.74 -17.93
CA ILE A 14 8.41 -9.27 -17.91
C ILE A 14 7.03 -8.59 -17.93
N GLU A 15 5.92 -9.31 -18.16
CA GLU A 15 4.62 -8.66 -18.43
C GLU A 15 3.48 -8.99 -17.45
N LYS A 16 3.79 -9.23 -16.18
CA LYS A 16 2.76 -9.19 -15.12
C LYS A 16 3.26 -8.45 -13.88
N LYS A 17 3.72 -7.20 -14.05
CA LYS A 17 3.57 -6.24 -12.94
C LYS A 17 2.07 -6.07 -12.74
N THR A 18 1.59 -6.43 -11.55
CA THR A 18 0.17 -6.28 -11.21
C THR A 18 -0.25 -4.82 -11.41
N GLU A 19 -1.49 -4.58 -11.81
CA GLU A 19 -2.03 -3.21 -12.01
C GLU A 19 -1.80 -2.30 -10.77
N PHE A 20 -1.75 -2.96 -9.61
CA PHE A 20 -1.32 -2.40 -8.33
C PHE A 20 0.09 -1.81 -8.38
N GLU A 21 1.11 -2.57 -8.81
CA GLU A 21 2.52 -2.12 -8.89
C GLU A 21 2.73 -1.00 -9.91
N LYS A 22 2.01 -1.01 -11.04
CA LYS A 22 2.09 0.07 -12.04
C LYS A 22 1.52 1.40 -11.53
N ARG A 23 0.61 1.39 -10.55
CA ARG A 23 0.04 2.61 -9.94
C ARG A 23 0.89 3.21 -8.81
N VAL A 24 1.92 2.51 -8.34
CA VAL A 24 2.72 2.92 -7.16
C VAL A 24 3.83 3.92 -7.51
N GLU A 25 4.17 4.12 -8.79
CA GLU A 25 5.27 5.01 -9.23
C GLU A 25 4.99 6.51 -9.04
N ARG A 26 3.82 6.91 -8.52
CA ARG A 26 3.47 8.31 -8.25
C ARG A 26 3.26 8.52 -6.75
N GLN A 27 4.19 9.23 -6.13
CA GLN A 27 4.06 9.68 -4.75
C GLN A 27 2.83 10.58 -4.58
N THR A 28 2.09 10.38 -3.49
CA THR A 28 0.91 11.20 -3.19
C THR A 28 1.32 12.45 -2.43
N LEU A 29 0.89 13.61 -2.92
CA LEU A 29 1.04 14.89 -2.26
C LEU A 29 -0.33 15.35 -1.78
N ILE A 30 -0.44 15.71 -0.50
CA ILE A 30 -1.68 16.22 0.11
C ILE A 30 -1.46 17.68 0.49
N LEU A 31 -2.28 18.58 -0.07
CA LEU A 31 -2.27 20.00 0.30
C LEU A 31 -3.42 20.27 1.27
N LYS A 32 -3.10 20.70 2.49
CA LYS A 32 -4.09 21.10 3.51
C LYS A 32 -3.61 22.32 4.27
N ASN A 33 -4.47 23.32 4.45
CA ASN A 33 -4.15 24.55 5.20
C ASN A 33 -2.85 25.23 4.76
N LYS A 34 -2.61 25.29 3.44
CA LYS A 34 -1.36 25.81 2.84
C LYS A 34 -0.09 25.02 3.19
N LYS A 35 -0.22 23.85 3.84
CA LYS A 35 0.88 22.90 4.10
C LYS A 35 0.80 21.74 3.12
N LEU A 36 1.96 21.38 2.57
CA LEU A 36 2.11 20.25 1.66
C LEU A 36 2.70 19.05 2.41
N TYR A 37 2.01 17.92 2.38
CA TYR A 37 2.46 16.65 2.96
C TYR A 37 2.79 15.69 1.83
N ARG A 38 3.94 15.02 1.92
CA ARG A 38 4.38 14.02 0.95
C ARG A 38 4.31 12.65 1.58
N LEU A 39 3.53 11.76 0.98
CA LEU A 39 3.47 10.37 1.39
C LEU A 39 4.60 9.58 0.73
N ASN A 40 5.18 8.67 1.49
CA ASN A 40 6.06 7.63 0.95
C ASN A 40 5.25 6.61 0.12
N GLU A 41 5.92 5.62 -0.47
CA GLU A 41 5.25 4.61 -1.31
C GLU A 41 4.18 3.84 -0.54
N GLU A 42 4.48 3.45 0.69
CA GLU A 42 3.56 2.69 1.56
C GLU A 42 2.37 3.55 1.97
N GLY A 43 2.60 4.77 2.43
CA GLY A 43 1.57 5.75 2.74
C GLY A 43 0.71 6.09 1.52
N THR A 44 1.29 6.14 0.32
CA THR A 44 0.56 6.33 -0.93
C THR A 44 -0.37 5.15 -1.22
N ILE A 45 0.09 3.92 -1.01
CA ILE A 45 -0.75 2.73 -1.14
C ILE A 45 -1.89 2.81 -0.13
N ILE A 46 -1.58 2.99 1.14
CA ILE A 46 -2.57 3.06 2.22
C ILE A 46 -3.61 4.13 1.88
N TRP A 47 -3.17 5.34 1.53
CA TRP A 47 -4.04 6.47 1.19
C TRP A 47 -4.99 6.19 0.03
N LYS A 48 -4.51 5.54 -1.03
CA LYS A 48 -5.35 5.20 -2.20
C LYS A 48 -6.45 4.20 -1.87
N PHE A 49 -6.18 3.26 -0.97
CA PHE A 49 -7.14 2.22 -0.59
C PHE A 49 -7.97 2.58 0.65
N LEU A 50 -7.59 3.65 1.35
CA LEU A 50 -8.27 4.11 2.55
C LEU A 50 -9.70 4.56 2.19
N GLY A 51 -10.70 3.84 2.69
CA GLY A 51 -12.11 4.09 2.38
C GLY A 51 -12.67 3.28 1.21
N GLU A 52 -11.82 2.64 0.39
CA GLU A 52 -12.27 1.70 -0.65
C GLU A 52 -12.38 0.26 -0.11
N ILE A 53 -11.40 -0.16 0.69
CA ILE A 53 -11.35 -1.52 1.27
C ILE A 53 -11.05 -1.48 2.76
N PRO A 54 -11.41 -2.54 3.53
CA PRO A 54 -11.11 -2.63 4.94
C PRO A 54 -9.60 -2.52 5.22
N THR A 55 -9.24 -1.82 6.30
CA THR A 55 -7.83 -1.66 6.71
C THR A 55 -7.12 -3.01 6.89
N GLU A 56 -7.84 -4.05 7.32
CA GLU A 56 -7.33 -5.42 7.44
C GLU A 56 -6.78 -5.96 6.11
N GLU A 57 -7.49 -5.73 5.00
CA GLU A 57 -7.10 -6.15 3.66
C GLU A 57 -5.90 -5.34 3.14
N ILE A 58 -5.85 -4.04 3.47
CA ILE A 58 -4.70 -3.18 3.17
C ILE A 58 -3.45 -3.75 3.87
N CYS A 59 -3.56 -4.13 5.14
CA CYS A 59 -2.46 -4.73 5.90
C CYS A 59 -1.95 -6.03 5.25
N GLN A 60 -2.86 -6.91 4.82
CA GLN A 60 -2.52 -8.16 4.16
C GLN A 60 -1.78 -7.92 2.83
N LYS A 61 -2.27 -6.98 2.00
CA LYS A 61 -1.63 -6.63 0.72
C LYS A 61 -0.23 -6.08 0.93
N ILE A 62 -0.04 -5.16 1.89
CA ILE A 62 1.28 -4.57 2.18
C ILE A 62 2.24 -5.61 2.75
N ALA A 63 1.77 -6.46 3.67
CA ALA A 63 2.57 -7.55 4.22
C ALA A 63 3.06 -8.52 3.14
N ALA A 64 2.19 -8.88 2.18
CA ALA A 64 2.53 -9.73 1.06
C ALA A 64 3.56 -9.07 0.11
N LEU A 65 3.38 -7.79 -0.22
CA LEU A 65 4.28 -7.04 -1.10
C LEU A 65 5.68 -6.86 -0.50
N LYS A 66 5.76 -6.54 0.78
CA LYS A 66 7.02 -6.26 1.48
C LYS A 66 7.65 -7.50 2.12
N LYS A 67 6.98 -8.67 2.04
CA LYS A 67 7.36 -9.91 2.72
C LYS A 67 7.63 -9.70 4.22
N GLN A 68 6.77 -8.90 4.86
CA GLN A 68 6.88 -8.56 6.27
C GLN A 68 5.80 -9.26 7.09
N LYS A 69 6.04 -9.39 8.41
CA LYS A 69 5.03 -9.92 9.34
C LYS A 69 3.85 -8.97 9.42
N ILE A 70 2.64 -9.50 9.28
CA ILE A 70 1.40 -8.72 9.28
C ILE A 70 1.22 -7.89 10.55
N GLU A 71 1.67 -8.38 11.71
CA GLU A 71 1.62 -7.67 12.99
C GLU A 71 2.43 -6.37 12.98
N LYS A 72 3.63 -6.40 12.37
CA LYS A 72 4.45 -5.19 12.20
C LYS A 72 3.74 -4.19 11.29
N VAL A 73 3.23 -4.68 10.16
CA VAL A 73 2.50 -3.87 9.18
C VAL A 73 1.26 -3.23 9.80
N LYS A 74 0.50 -3.96 10.62
CA LYS A 74 -0.65 -3.41 11.35
C LYS A 74 -0.24 -2.27 12.28
N ASN A 75 0.84 -2.45 13.04
CA ASN A 75 1.34 -1.42 13.94
C ASN A 75 1.82 -0.17 13.18
N ASP A 76 2.52 -0.36 12.06
CA ASP A 76 3.01 0.75 11.24
C ASP A 76 1.87 1.50 10.56
N ILE A 77 0.87 0.79 10.03
CA ILE A 77 -0.34 1.39 9.46
C ILE A 77 -1.14 2.13 10.54
N ALA A 78 -1.29 1.56 11.74
CA ALA A 78 -1.99 2.21 12.84
C ALA A 78 -1.31 3.53 13.25
N LYS A 79 0.02 3.54 13.35
CA LYS A 79 0.79 4.78 13.60
C LYS A 79 0.57 5.80 12.48
N PHE A 80 0.67 5.37 11.23
CA PHE A 80 0.45 6.25 10.08
C PHE A 80 -0.96 6.85 10.07
N LEU A 81 -2.00 6.07 10.36
CA LEU A 81 -3.37 6.57 10.45
C LEU A 81 -3.55 7.58 11.59
N ASN A 82 -2.92 7.34 12.74
CA ASN A 82 -2.92 8.28 13.86
C ASN A 82 -2.22 9.60 13.48
N GLU A 83 -1.07 9.55 12.79
CA GLU A 83 -0.40 10.75 12.29
C GLU A 83 -1.29 11.54 11.32
N LEU A 84 -1.97 10.85 10.40
CA LEU A 84 -2.91 11.50 9.50
C LEU A 84 -4.08 12.14 10.25
N LEU A 85 -4.54 11.55 11.35
CA LEU A 85 -5.59 12.10 12.21
C LEU A 85 -5.13 13.33 12.98
N ASP A 86 -3.92 13.29 13.54
CA ASP A 86 -3.34 14.41 14.29
C ASP A 86 -3.09 15.61 13.37
N LEU A 87 -2.69 15.35 12.12
CA LEU A 87 -2.61 16.37 11.06
C LEU A 87 -3.99 16.79 10.51
N GLY A 88 -5.05 16.09 10.96
CA GLY A 88 -6.43 16.20 10.51
C GLY A 88 -6.64 15.88 9.03
N LEU A 89 -5.68 15.23 8.38
CA LEU A 89 -5.73 14.87 6.96
C LEU A 89 -6.84 13.86 6.69
N ILE A 90 -7.19 13.07 7.69
CA ILE A 90 -8.36 12.19 7.68
C ILE A 90 -9.22 12.48 8.92
N SER A 91 -10.45 12.00 8.91
CA SER A 91 -11.33 12.03 10.08
C SER A 91 -11.95 10.66 10.23
N ILE A 92 -11.75 10.00 11.37
CA ILE A 92 -12.52 8.79 11.67
C ILE A 92 -13.92 9.27 12.02
N HIS A 93 -14.87 9.12 11.10
CA HIS A 93 -16.26 9.06 11.52
C HIS A 93 -16.40 7.74 12.29
N TYR A 94 -16.29 7.81 13.62
CA TYR A 94 -16.94 6.82 14.46
C TYR A 94 -18.42 6.91 14.12
N GLY A 95 -18.87 6.07 13.20
CA GLY A 95 -20.28 5.90 12.91
C GLY A 95 -20.95 5.62 14.24
N LYS A 96 -21.67 6.62 14.77
CA LYS A 96 -22.80 6.35 15.64
C LYS A 96 -23.68 5.40 14.84
N ARG A 97 -23.64 4.12 15.16
CA ARG A 97 -24.73 3.20 14.82
C ARG A 97 -25.97 3.85 15.45
N LYS A 98 -26.82 4.43 14.60
CA LYS A 98 -28.21 4.66 14.94
C LYS A 98 -28.92 3.30 14.90
#